data_AF-A0A7W1HLE3-F1
#
_entry.id   AF-A0A7W1HLE3-F1
#
_cell.length_a   1.000
_cell.length_b   1.000
_cell.length_c   1.000
_cell.angle_alpha   90.00
_cell.angle_beta   90.00
_cell.angle_gamma   90.00
#
_symmetry.space_group_name_H-M   'P 1'
#
loop_
_entity.id
_entity.type
_entity.pdbx_description
1 polymer ?
#
loop_
_entity_poly.entity_id
_entity_poly.type
_entity_poly.pdbx_seq_one_letter_code
_entity_poly.pdbx_strand_id
1 'polypeptide(L)'
;MRLFPIVLLAEAKLKNAGVNSVDELLDKGATPKGREDLAAKSRIPGTQILKFVNYADLFRIKGVAGQLLQAAGVDTVSELAKRNASNLQVKLREVNDAKKLTGKVPSERQVAAWIEAAKSLPKKVTY
;
A
#
# COMPACT_ATOMS: atom_id res chain seq x y z
N MET A 1 4.62 -1.69 13.69
CA MET A 1 4.84 -1.33 12.27
C MET A 1 4.46 0.14 12.12
N ARG A 2 5.40 1.05 11.80
CA ARG A 2 5.09 2.49 11.69
C ARG A 2 4.32 2.75 10.41
N LEU A 3 3.19 3.44 10.54
CA LEU A 3 2.44 4.02 9.44
C LEU A 3 3.35 4.98 8.66
N PHE A 4 3.37 4.89 7.32
CA PHE A 4 4.20 5.74 6.45
C PHE A 4 4.07 7.24 6.80
N PRO A 5 5.06 8.09 6.48
CA PRO A 5 5.02 9.53 6.78
C PRO A 5 3.76 10.25 6.24
N ILE A 6 3.14 9.75 5.17
CA ILE A 6 1.86 10.30 4.64
C ILE A 6 0.69 10.01 5.58
N VAL A 7 0.73 8.87 6.29
CA VAL A 7 -0.29 8.51 7.26
C VAL A 7 -0.07 9.23 8.59
N LEU A 8 1.14 9.65 8.95
CA LEU A 8 1.41 10.35 10.22
C LEU A 8 0.57 11.63 10.39
N LEU A 9 0.31 12.37 9.29
CA LEU A 9 -0.55 13.55 9.30
C LEU A 9 -2.05 13.21 9.37
N ALA A 10 -2.42 12.03 8.89
CA ALA A 10 -3.80 11.53 8.89
C ALA A 10 -4.12 10.66 10.12
N GLU A 11 -3.10 10.24 10.88
CA GLU A 11 -3.20 9.24 11.94
C GLU A 11 -4.19 9.69 13.02
N ALA A 12 -4.11 10.94 13.48
CA ALA A 12 -5.03 11.48 14.47
C ALA A 12 -6.49 11.53 13.95
N LYS A 13 -6.68 11.91 12.68
CA LYS A 13 -8.02 11.96 12.05
C LYS A 13 -8.62 10.56 11.88
N LEU A 14 -7.80 9.58 11.51
CA LEU A 14 -8.21 8.18 11.38
C LEU A 14 -8.52 7.58 12.75
N LYS A 15 -7.69 7.83 13.77
CA LYS A 15 -7.97 7.43 15.17
C LYS A 15 -9.30 7.99 15.67
N ASN A 16 -9.56 9.28 15.44
CA ASN A 16 -10.85 9.91 15.79
C ASN A 16 -12.04 9.33 15.01
N ALA A 17 -11.81 8.82 13.79
CA ALA A 17 -12.80 8.08 13.00
C ALA A 17 -12.93 6.60 13.43
N GLY A 18 -12.23 6.19 14.49
CA GLY A 18 -12.26 4.85 15.07
C GLY A 18 -11.33 3.86 14.38
N VAL A 19 -10.27 4.31 13.69
CA VAL A 19 -9.26 3.45 13.05
C VAL A 19 -7.96 3.52 13.86
N ASN A 20 -7.67 2.47 14.61
CA ASN A 20 -6.53 2.42 15.54
C ASN A 20 -5.32 1.66 14.99
N SER A 21 -5.48 0.91 13.90
CA SER A 21 -4.44 0.08 13.31
C SER A 21 -4.51 0.05 11.78
N VAL A 22 -3.44 -0.43 11.15
CA VAL A 22 -3.38 -0.70 9.71
C VAL A 22 -4.44 -1.74 9.31
N ASP A 23 -4.60 -2.78 10.13
CA ASP A 23 -5.55 -3.85 9.87
C ASP A 23 -7.00 -3.33 9.94
N GLU A 24 -7.31 -2.51 10.94
CA GLU A 24 -8.62 -1.86 11.04
C GLU A 24 -8.89 -0.91 9.86
N LEU A 25 -7.88 -0.18 9.40
CA LEU A 25 -8.01 0.67 8.21
C LEU A 25 -8.38 -0.16 6.99
N LEU A 26 -7.68 -1.28 6.80
CA LEU A 26 -7.92 -2.17 5.68
C LEU A 26 -9.31 -2.82 5.76
N ASP A 27 -9.71 -3.27 6.94
CA ASP A 27 -11.03 -3.89 7.15
C ASP A 27 -12.17 -2.90 6.90
N LYS A 28 -12.08 -1.70 7.50
CA LYS A 28 -13.13 -0.67 7.38
C LYS A 28 -13.14 0.02 6.02
N GLY A 29 -12.00 0.11 5.35
CA GLY A 29 -11.84 0.77 4.06
C GLY A 29 -11.83 -0.16 2.84
N ALA A 30 -12.03 -1.47 3.04
CA ALA A 30 -11.98 -2.46 1.97
C ALA A 30 -12.96 -2.18 0.82
N THR A 31 -14.13 -1.60 1.12
CA THR A 31 -15.21 -1.35 0.15
C THR A 31 -15.39 0.13 -0.16
N PRO A 32 -15.97 0.50 -1.32
CA PRO A 32 -16.31 1.90 -1.64
C PRO A 32 -17.11 2.57 -0.53
N LYS A 33 -18.16 1.90 -0.04
CA LYS A 33 -19.00 2.38 1.06
C LYS A 33 -18.21 2.61 2.35
N GLY A 34 -17.33 1.68 2.70
CA GLY A 34 -16.47 1.81 3.88
C GLY A 34 -15.52 3.02 3.80
N ARG A 35 -14.98 3.29 2.60
CA ARG A 35 -14.16 4.48 2.35
C ARG A 35 -14.95 5.78 2.41
N GLU A 36 -16.19 5.80 1.92
CA GLU A 36 -17.09 6.95 2.06
C GLU A 36 -17.37 7.26 3.54
N ASP A 37 -17.64 6.23 4.35
CA ASP A 37 -17.88 6.39 5.79
C ASP A 37 -16.64 6.90 6.53
N LEU A 38 -15.47 6.36 6.19
CA LEU A 38 -14.21 6.86 6.72
C LEU A 38 -13.94 8.30 6.28
N ALA A 39 -14.27 8.68 5.05
CA ALA A 39 -14.09 10.04 4.54
C ALA A 39 -14.95 11.03 5.32
N ALA A 40 -16.23 10.69 5.55
CA ALA A 40 -17.16 11.50 6.31
C ALA A 40 -16.69 11.70 7.77
N LYS A 41 -16.25 10.63 8.43
CA LYS A 41 -15.83 10.66 9.85
C LYS A 41 -14.48 11.36 10.06
N SER A 42 -13.50 11.06 9.19
CA SER A 42 -12.13 11.56 9.34
C SER A 42 -11.90 12.92 8.68
N ARG A 43 -12.82 13.37 7.81
CA ARG A 43 -12.64 14.55 6.95
C ARG A 43 -11.40 14.43 6.06
N ILE A 44 -11.07 13.22 5.65
CA ILE A 44 -10.01 12.91 4.67
C ILE A 44 -10.68 12.63 3.33
N PRO A 45 -10.16 13.16 2.20
CA PRO A 45 -10.70 12.85 0.88
C PRO A 45 -10.73 11.33 0.62
N GLY A 46 -11.81 10.83 0.03
CA GLY A 46 -11.98 9.39 -0.24
C GLY A 46 -10.86 8.81 -1.11
N THR A 47 -10.31 9.59 -2.05
CA THR A 47 -9.15 9.21 -2.87
C THR A 47 -7.89 8.97 -2.03
N GLN A 48 -7.69 9.79 -0.99
CA GLN A 48 -6.57 9.64 -0.06
C GLN A 48 -6.78 8.44 0.87
N ILE A 49 -8.02 8.17 1.30
CA ILE A 49 -8.35 6.95 2.05
C ILE A 49 -8.10 5.72 1.21
N LEU A 50 -8.54 5.68 -0.05
CA LEU A 50 -8.25 4.56 -0.96
C LEU A 50 -6.74 4.29 -1.05
N LYS A 51 -5.94 5.35 -1.20
CA LYS A 51 -4.48 5.23 -1.21
C LYS A 51 -3.95 4.60 0.08
N PHE A 52 -4.46 4.99 1.25
CA PHE A 52 -4.04 4.39 2.52
C PHE A 52 -4.48 2.94 2.67
N VAL A 53 -5.69 2.60 2.24
CA VAL A 53 -6.21 1.22 2.22
C VAL A 53 -5.36 0.34 1.31
N ASN A 54 -4.98 0.82 0.13
CA ASN A 54 -4.12 0.09 -0.80
C ASN A 54 -2.72 -0.17 -0.23
N TYR A 55 -2.16 0.82 0.48
CA TYR A 55 -0.93 0.61 1.25
C TYR A 55 -1.08 -0.44 2.35
N ALA A 56 -2.19 -0.37 3.10
CA ALA A 56 -2.49 -1.34 4.14
C ALA A 56 -2.64 -2.76 3.56
N ASP A 57 -3.23 -2.89 2.37
CA ASP A 57 -3.34 -4.17 1.67
C ASP A 57 -1.97 -4.70 1.22
N LEU A 58 -1.12 -3.85 0.61
CA LEU A 58 0.26 -4.22 0.25
C LEU A 58 1.06 -4.69 1.47
N PHE A 59 0.87 -4.06 2.63
CA PHE A 59 1.56 -4.40 3.88
C PHE A 59 1.27 -5.79 4.44
N ARG A 60 0.27 -6.49 3.91
CA ARG A 60 0.09 -7.93 4.18
C ARG A 60 1.28 -8.76 3.66
N ILE A 61 2.04 -8.23 2.70
CA ILE A 61 3.24 -8.86 2.14
C ILE A 61 4.45 -8.47 2.99
N LYS A 62 5.07 -9.47 3.64
CA LYS A 62 6.20 -9.25 4.54
C LYS A 62 7.39 -8.61 3.83
N GLY A 63 7.88 -7.51 4.39
CA GLY A 63 9.08 -6.81 3.90
C GLY A 63 8.87 -6.03 2.59
N VAL A 64 7.62 -5.79 2.17
CA VAL A 64 7.31 -5.05 0.95
C VAL A 64 7.79 -3.59 1.00
N ALA A 65 8.36 -3.11 -0.10
CA ALA A 65 8.74 -1.71 -0.26
C ALA A 65 7.58 -0.88 -0.83
N GLY A 66 6.48 -0.77 -0.09
CA GLY A 66 5.22 -0.17 -0.58
C GLY A 66 5.38 1.21 -1.23
N GLN A 67 6.15 2.12 -0.63
CA GLN A 67 6.33 3.47 -1.18
C GLN A 67 7.07 3.46 -2.52
N LEU A 68 8.07 2.57 -2.67
CA LEU A 68 8.80 2.42 -3.91
C LEU A 68 7.94 1.75 -4.99
N LEU A 69 7.13 0.75 -4.61
CA LEU A 69 6.16 0.12 -5.50
C LEU A 69 5.16 1.13 -6.06
N GLN A 70 4.54 1.94 -5.19
CA GLN A 70 3.64 3.01 -5.64
C GLN A 70 4.37 3.98 -6.58
N ALA A 71 5.58 4.42 -6.22
CA ALA A 71 6.34 5.32 -7.06
C ALA A 71 6.75 4.71 -8.42
N ALA A 72 6.74 3.38 -8.54
CA ALA A 72 6.93 2.60 -9.76
C ALA A 72 5.62 2.21 -10.46
N GLY A 73 4.47 2.71 -10.00
CA GLY A 73 3.16 2.45 -10.60
C GLY A 73 2.53 1.11 -10.21
N VAL A 74 2.85 0.59 -9.02
CA VAL A 74 2.22 -0.58 -8.41
C VAL A 74 1.57 -0.15 -7.11
N ASP A 75 0.28 0.11 -7.16
CA ASP A 75 -0.49 0.62 -6.04
C ASP A 75 -1.25 -0.48 -5.30
N THR A 76 -1.50 -1.64 -5.94
CA THR A 76 -2.38 -2.68 -5.39
C THR A 76 -1.75 -4.06 -5.36
N VAL A 77 -2.23 -4.93 -4.46
CA VAL A 77 -1.83 -6.36 -4.42
C VAL A 77 -2.14 -7.06 -5.75
N SER A 78 -3.30 -6.76 -6.35
CA SER A 78 -3.71 -7.35 -7.63
C SER A 78 -2.84 -6.91 -8.80
N GLU A 79 -2.33 -5.68 -8.80
CA GLU A 79 -1.35 -5.21 -9.79
C GLU A 79 -0.02 -5.90 -9.60
N LEU A 80 0.48 -5.98 -8.36
CA LEU A 80 1.74 -6.64 -8.04
C LEU A 80 1.74 -8.10 -8.49
N ALA A 81 0.66 -8.83 -8.24
CA ALA A 81 0.50 -10.24 -8.64
C ALA A 81 0.64 -10.48 -10.16
N LYS A 82 0.44 -9.45 -10.98
CA LYS A 82 0.51 -9.50 -12.46
C LYS A 82 1.85 -9.03 -13.02
N ARG A 83 2.78 -8.56 -12.18
CA ARG A 83 4.07 -8.03 -12.64
C ARG A 83 5.05 -9.15 -12.98
N ASN A 84 6.01 -8.81 -13.85
CA ASN A 84 7.21 -9.59 -14.07
C ASN A 84 8.32 -9.10 -13.12
N ALA A 85 8.98 -10.02 -12.41
CA ALA A 85 9.95 -9.69 -11.37
C ALA A 85 11.16 -8.91 -11.90
N SER A 86 11.73 -9.34 -13.03
CA SER A 86 12.92 -8.71 -13.63
C SER A 86 12.62 -7.27 -14.08
N ASN A 87 11.53 -7.08 -14.84
CA ASN A 87 11.10 -5.75 -15.30
C ASN A 87 10.78 -4.81 -14.14
N LEU A 88 10.10 -5.33 -13.10
CA LEU A 88 9.77 -4.53 -11.93
C LEU A 88 11.03 -4.17 -11.14
N GLN A 89 11.99 -5.08 -10.98
CA GLN A 89 13.25 -4.80 -10.28
C GLN A 89 14.01 -3.65 -10.93
N VAL A 90 14.16 -3.67 -12.26
CA VAL A 90 14.78 -2.59 -13.03
C VAL A 90 14.04 -1.28 -12.78
N LYS A 91 12.70 -1.30 -12.84
CA LYS A 91 11.91 -0.09 -12.61
C LYS A 91 12.06 0.47 -11.19
N LEU A 92 12.07 -0.41 -10.19
CA LEU A 92 12.27 -0.02 -8.79
C LEU A 92 13.65 0.62 -8.58
N ARG A 93 14.68 0.14 -9.28
CA ARG A 93 16.01 0.75 -9.27
C ARG A 93 15.98 2.15 -9.87
N GLU A 94 15.50 2.31 -11.09
CA GLU A 94 15.39 3.61 -11.77
C GLU A 94 14.65 4.65 -10.91
N VAL A 95 13.50 4.27 -10.37
CA VAL A 95 12.67 5.14 -9.54
C VAL A 95 13.40 5.50 -8.24
N ASN A 96 14.08 4.55 -7.62
CA ASN A 96 14.84 4.84 -6.41
C ASN A 96 16.06 5.71 -6.69
N ASP A 97 16.72 5.54 -7.83
CA ASP A 97 17.86 6.38 -8.21
C ASP A 97 17.45 7.83 -8.42
N ALA A 98 16.25 8.07 -8.97
CA ALA A 98 15.70 9.41 -9.15
C ALA A 98 15.13 10.02 -7.86
N LYS A 99 14.40 9.22 -7.05
CA LYS A 99 13.60 9.74 -5.93
C LYS A 99 14.15 9.45 -4.53
N LYS A 100 15.19 8.61 -4.42
CA LYS A 100 15.86 8.23 -3.16
C LYS A 100 14.88 7.82 -2.04
N LEU A 101 13.94 6.93 -2.35
CA LEU A 101 12.84 6.53 -1.46
C LEU A 101 13.23 5.46 -0.43
N THR A 102 14.26 4.65 -0.73
CA THR A 102 14.79 3.63 0.16
C THR A 102 16.31 3.60 0.13
N GLY A 103 16.93 3.28 1.27
CA GLY A 103 18.38 3.06 1.37
C GLY A 103 18.84 1.77 0.69
N LYS A 104 17.94 0.80 0.47
CA LYS A 104 18.25 -0.45 -0.23
C LYS A 104 17.14 -0.81 -1.22
N VAL A 105 17.50 -0.87 -2.49
CA VAL A 105 16.62 -1.36 -3.56
C VAL A 105 16.48 -2.88 -3.42
N PRO A 106 15.25 -3.43 -3.51
CA PRO A 106 15.05 -4.88 -3.43
C PRO A 106 15.73 -5.61 -4.59
N SER A 107 16.25 -6.81 -4.30
CA SER A 107 16.76 -7.71 -5.33
C SER A 107 15.61 -8.32 -6.15
N GLU A 108 15.91 -8.85 -7.33
CA GLU A 108 14.91 -9.53 -8.16
C GLU A 108 14.24 -10.70 -7.41
N ARG A 109 15.02 -11.45 -6.62
CA ARG A 109 14.49 -12.54 -5.78
C ARG A 109 13.47 -12.04 -4.74
N GLN A 110 13.74 -10.88 -4.12
CA GLN A 110 12.79 -10.28 -3.18
C GLN A 110 11.51 -9.84 -3.89
N VAL A 111 11.63 -9.23 -5.07
CA VAL A 111 10.49 -8.82 -5.88
C VAL A 111 9.66 -10.04 -6.31
N ALA A 112 10.31 -11.12 -6.76
CA ALA A 112 9.64 -12.38 -7.10
C ALA A 112 8.86 -12.95 -5.91
N ALA A 113 9.47 -12.97 -4.72
CA ALA A 113 8.80 -13.42 -3.51
C ALA A 113 7.56 -12.57 -3.16
N TRP A 114 7.62 -11.24 -3.37
CA TRP A 114 6.46 -10.38 -3.18
C TRP A 114 5.35 -10.66 -4.20
N ILE A 115 5.70 -10.92 -5.45
CA ILE A 115 4.74 -11.27 -6.51
C ILE A 115 4.03 -12.59 -6.18
N GLU A 116 4.77 -13.62 -5.76
CA GLU A 116 4.19 -14.89 -5.35
C GLU A 116 3.30 -14.75 -4.12
N ALA A 117 3.75 -14.00 -3.10
CA ALA A 117 2.90 -13.69 -1.95
C ALA A 117 1.62 -12.95 -2.37
N ALA A 118 1.71 -11.99 -3.29
CA ALA A 118 0.55 -11.26 -3.80
C ALA A 118 -0.47 -12.18 -4.51
N LYS A 119 0.01 -13.18 -5.26
CA LYS A 119 -0.85 -14.17 -5.93
C LYS A 119 -1.58 -15.07 -4.94
N SER A 120 -0.97 -15.39 -3.80
CA SER A 120 -1.56 -16.25 -2.77
C SER A 120 -2.49 -15.53 -1.80
N LEU A 121 -2.51 -14.19 -1.79
CA LEU A 121 -3.37 -13.44 -0.88
C LEU A 121 -4.82 -13.41 -1.36
N PRO A 122 -5.80 -13.67 -0.47
CA PRO A 122 -7.19 -13.45 -0.81
C PRO A 122 -7.45 -11.96 -1.09
N LYS A 123 -8.26 -11.70 -2.12
CA LYS A 123 -8.69 -10.35 -2.49
C LYS A 123 -9.45 -9.73 -1.31
N LYS A 124 -8.98 -8.57 -0.84
CA LYS A 124 -9.57 -7.87 0.30
C LYS A 124 -10.20 -6.53 -0.09
N VAL A 125 -9.54 -5.75 -0.96
CA VAL A 125 -10.05 -4.46 -1.42
C VAL A 125 -10.95 -4.61 -2.65
N THR A 126 -12.09 -3.93 -2.64
CA THR A 126 -13.01 -3.77 -3.77
C THR A 126 -13.04 -2.31 -4.23
N TYR A 127 -13.22 -2.12 -5.53
CA TYR A 127 -13.13 -0.84 -6.23
C TYR A 127 -14.51 -0.40 -6.71
#